data_AF-A0A382GBQ8-F1
#
_entry.id   AF-A0A382GBQ8-F1
#
_cell.length_a   1.000
_cell.length_b   1.000
_cell.length_c   1.000
_cell.angle_alpha   90.00
_cell.angle_beta   90.00
_cell.angle_gamma   90.00
#
_symmetry.space_group_name_H-M   'P 1'
#
loop_
_entity.id
_entity.type
_entity.pdbx_description
1 polymer ?
#
loop_
_entity_poly.entity_id
_entity_poly.type
_entity_poly.pdbx_seq_one_letter_code
_entity_poly.pdbx_strand_id
1 'polypeptide(L)'
;MERRSHKPGQHGQNLRRKTSDFGLQLAEKQKIQFNYGLRERPLSGLVKEARSSDMAAGDKLIELLERRLDNAVFRAGFGATIPTARQLFAEDALGRWYVPVGAVAAGIARETGRPGAAAAP
;
A
#
# COMPACT_ATOMS: atom_id res chain seq x y z
N MET A 1 8.55 15.78 -28.07
CA MET A 1 8.55 14.32 -27.87
C MET A 1 7.18 13.79 -28.23
N GLU A 2 7.06 13.15 -29.37
CA GLU A 2 5.79 12.62 -29.87
C GLU A 2 5.45 11.29 -29.18
N ARG A 3 4.25 11.20 -28.58
CA ARG A 3 3.76 10.02 -27.88
C ARG A 3 3.18 9.05 -28.91
N ARG A 4 3.81 7.88 -29.07
CA ARG A 4 3.26 6.82 -29.92
C ARG A 4 1.92 6.35 -29.34
N SER A 5 0.85 6.44 -30.13
CA SER A 5 -0.51 6.07 -29.71
C SER A 5 -0.80 4.55 -29.76
N HIS A 6 0.20 3.72 -30.08
CA HIS A 6 0.05 2.27 -30.16
C HIS A 6 0.57 1.58 -28.90
N LYS A 7 0.07 0.37 -28.62
CA LYS A 7 0.58 -0.45 -27.51
C LYS A 7 2.09 -0.72 -27.72
N PRO A 8 2.88 -0.84 -26.64
CA PRO A 8 4.29 -1.20 -26.76
C PRO A 8 4.46 -2.62 -27.33
N GLY A 9 5.53 -2.84 -28.09
CA GLY A 9 5.87 -4.12 -28.71
C GLY A 9 5.71 -4.16 -30.24
N GLN A 10 6.38 -5.12 -30.89
CA GLN A 10 6.38 -5.30 -32.35
C GLN A 10 4.98 -5.57 -32.93
N HIS A 11 4.06 -6.11 -32.11
CA HIS A 11 2.67 -6.40 -32.49
C HIS A 11 1.72 -5.19 -32.26
N GLY A 12 2.24 -4.02 -31.91
CA GLY A 12 1.42 -2.86 -31.52
C GLY A 12 0.62 -2.21 -32.66
N GLN A 13 1.07 -2.36 -33.90
CA GLN A 13 0.42 -1.77 -35.09
C GLN A 13 -0.55 -2.74 -35.76
N ASN A 14 -0.29 -4.04 -35.69
CA ASN A 14 -1.10 -5.05 -36.39
C ASN A 14 -2.01 -5.78 -35.41
N LEU A 15 -3.31 -5.52 -35.57
CA LEU A 15 -4.46 -6.25 -35.02
C LEU A 15 -4.95 -5.82 -33.62
N ARG A 16 -5.80 -4.78 -33.59
CA ARG A 16 -6.80 -4.61 -32.52
C ARG A 16 -7.83 -5.75 -32.61
N ARG A 17 -7.52 -6.92 -32.05
CA ARG A 17 -8.53 -7.96 -31.81
C ARG A 17 -9.60 -7.41 -30.86
N LYS A 18 -10.87 -7.77 -31.07
CA LYS A 18 -11.93 -7.50 -30.09
C LYS A 18 -11.48 -8.03 -28.73
N THR A 19 -11.39 -7.15 -27.74
CA THR A 19 -11.12 -7.54 -26.36
C THR A 19 -12.31 -8.32 -25.83
N SER A 20 -12.04 -9.45 -25.17
CA SER A 20 -13.06 -10.19 -24.41
C SER A 20 -13.50 -9.39 -23.18
N ASP A 21 -14.64 -9.75 -22.60
CA ASP A 21 -15.13 -9.14 -21.36
C ASP A 21 -14.12 -9.27 -20.21
N PHE A 22 -13.46 -10.43 -20.11
CA PHE A 22 -12.34 -10.63 -19.18
C PHE A 22 -11.17 -9.70 -19.48
N GLY A 23 -10.82 -9.51 -20.77
CA GLY A 23 -9.77 -8.60 -21.19
C GLY A 23 -10.07 -7.14 -20.84
N LEU A 24 -11.35 -6.74 -20.90
CA LEU A 24 -11.81 -5.42 -20.45
C LEU A 24 -11.64 -5.27 -18.93
N GLN A 25 -12.13 -6.24 -18.15
CA GLN A 25 -11.97 -6.24 -16.69
C GLN A 25 -10.50 -6.22 -16.26
N LEU A 26 -9.65 -6.98 -16.95
CA LEU A 26 -8.21 -7.00 -16.70
C LEU A 26 -7.58 -5.64 -17.02
N ALA A 27 -8.00 -4.99 -18.12
CA ALA A 27 -7.52 -3.66 -18.46
C ALA A 27 -7.92 -2.62 -17.41
N GLU A 28 -9.17 -2.63 -16.93
CA GLU A 28 -9.61 -1.75 -15.83
C GLU A 28 -8.81 -2.03 -14.54
N LYS A 29 -8.61 -3.30 -14.19
CA LYS A 29 -7.77 -3.70 -13.05
C LYS A 29 -6.34 -3.18 -13.18
N GLN A 30 -5.76 -3.24 -14.38
CA GLN A 30 -4.41 -2.74 -14.66
C GLN A 30 -4.34 -1.21 -14.57
N LYS A 31 -5.35 -0.48 -15.06
CA LYS A 31 -5.43 0.97 -14.90
C LYS A 31 -5.43 1.38 -13.43
N ILE A 32 -6.20 0.68 -12.59
CA ILE A 32 -6.21 0.95 -11.14
C ILE A 32 -4.83 0.70 -10.52
N GLN A 33 -4.19 -0.43 -10.83
CA GLN A 33 -2.85 -0.74 -10.32
C GLN A 33 -1.81 0.30 -10.75
N PHE A 34 -1.87 0.76 -12.00
CA PHE A 34 -0.96 1.77 -12.54
C PHE A 34 -1.21 3.15 -11.92
N ASN A 35 -2.47 3.61 -11.91
CA ASN A 35 -2.83 4.95 -11.44
C ASN A 35 -2.60 5.15 -9.95
N TYR A 36 -2.84 4.12 -9.13
CA TYR A 36 -2.65 4.21 -7.68
C TYR A 36 -1.34 3.55 -7.20
N GLY A 37 -0.54 2.98 -8.10
CA GLY A 37 0.72 2.31 -7.77
C GLY A 37 0.55 1.12 -6.82
N LEU A 38 -0.57 0.39 -6.90
CA LEU A 38 -0.87 -0.78 -6.05
C LEU A 38 -0.40 -2.09 -6.69
N ARG A 39 0.04 -3.02 -5.84
CA ARG A 39 0.22 -4.43 -6.20
C ARG A 39 -1.11 -5.19 -6.17
N GLU A 40 -1.16 -6.36 -6.80
CA GLU A 40 -2.39 -7.17 -6.89
C GLU A 40 -2.91 -7.66 -5.54
N ARG A 41 -2.04 -8.12 -4.63
CA ARG A 41 -2.43 -8.58 -3.29
C ARG A 41 -3.20 -7.52 -2.48
N PRO A 42 -2.67 -6.31 -2.23
CA PRO A 42 -3.42 -5.28 -1.50
C PRO A 42 -4.69 -4.85 -2.24
N LEU A 43 -4.67 -4.78 -3.58
CA LEU A 43 -5.88 -4.46 -4.36
C LEU A 43 -7.00 -5.49 -4.13
N SER A 44 -6.66 -6.79 -4.13
CA SER A 44 -7.65 -7.85 -3.86
C SER A 44 -8.27 -7.75 -2.47
N GLY A 45 -7.52 -7.27 -1.47
CA GLY A 45 -8.03 -7.00 -0.13
C GLY A 45 -9.07 -5.87 -0.13
N LEU A 46 -8.73 -4.75 -0.76
CA LEU A 46 -9.63 -3.60 -0.89
C LEU A 46 -10.91 -3.93 -1.67
N VAL A 47 -10.81 -4.76 -2.71
CA VAL A 47 -12.00 -5.21 -3.47
C VAL A 47 -12.91 -6.07 -2.61
N LYS A 48 -12.36 -6.93 -1.74
CA LYS A 48 -13.16 -7.73 -0.79
C LYS A 48 -13.87 -6.83 0.20
N GLU A 49 -13.15 -5.86 0.77
CA GLU A 49 -13.72 -4.87 1.70
C GLU A 49 -14.80 -4.01 1.04
N ALA A 50 -14.55 -3.55 -0.19
CA ALA A 50 -15.52 -2.76 -0.96
C ALA A 50 -16.80 -3.54 -1.27
N ARG A 51 -16.69 -4.86 -1.52
CA ARG A 51 -17.85 -5.74 -1.77
C ARG A 51 -18.64 -6.07 -0.51
N SER A 52 -18.03 -5.97 0.68
CA SER A 52 -18.73 -6.17 1.96
C SER A 52 -19.45 -4.92 2.46
N SER A 53 -19.32 -3.79 1.78
CA SER A 53 -19.98 -2.54 2.15
C SER A 53 -21.38 -2.45 1.54
N ASP A 54 -22.29 -1.77 2.22
CA ASP A 54 -23.66 -1.49 1.73
C ASP A 54 -23.70 -0.51 0.53
N MET A 55 -22.58 0.14 0.21
CA MET A 55 -22.47 1.05 -0.93
C MET A 55 -22.13 0.31 -2.23
N ALA A 56 -22.33 0.97 -3.37
CA ALA A 56 -21.88 0.44 -4.66
C ALA A 56 -20.38 0.12 -4.60
N ALA A 57 -20.02 -1.13 -4.90
CA ALA A 57 -18.65 -1.64 -4.71
C ALA A 57 -17.59 -0.84 -5.51
N GLY A 58 -17.97 -0.23 -6.63
CA GLY A 58 -17.09 0.65 -7.41
C GLY A 58 -16.76 1.93 -6.66
N ASP A 59 -17.78 2.61 -6.14
CA ASP A 59 -17.61 3.87 -5.41
C ASP A 59 -16.85 3.64 -4.11
N LYS A 60 -17.17 2.55 -3.39
CA LYS A 60 -16.45 2.19 -2.17
C LYS A 60 -14.98 1.88 -2.44
N LEU A 61 -14.68 1.17 -3.53
CA LEU A 61 -13.30 0.88 -3.92
C LEU A 61 -12.51 2.16 -4.20
N ILE A 62 -13.11 3.12 -4.93
CA ILE A 62 -12.47 4.40 -5.23
C ILE A 62 -12.25 5.20 -3.94
N GLU A 63 -13.24 5.29 -3.06
CA GLU A 63 -13.12 5.93 -1.75
C GLU A 63 -11.96 5.35 -0.94
N LEU A 64 -11.87 4.02 -0.86
CA LEU A 64 -10.79 3.33 -0.14
C LEU A 64 -9.42 3.61 -0.77
N LEU A 65 -9.33 3.69 -2.10
CA LEU A 65 -8.10 4.03 -2.81
C LEU A 65 -7.69 5.49 -2.57
N GLU A 66 -8.65 6.42 -2.57
CA GLU A 66 -8.38 7.85 -2.38
C GLU A 66 -7.91 8.18 -0.96
N ARG A 67 -8.43 7.45 0.04
CA ARG A 67 -8.09 7.63 1.47
C ARG A 67 -6.70 7.16 1.87
N ARG A 68 -6.00 6.42 1.02
CA ARG A 68 -4.67 5.92 1.34
C ARG A 68 -3.68 7.07 1.53
N LEU A 69 -2.81 6.95 2.52
CA LEU A 69 -1.80 7.97 2.87
C LEU A 69 -0.91 8.35 1.67
N ASP A 70 -0.48 7.37 0.87
CA ASP A 70 0.35 7.61 -0.32
C ASP A 70 -0.37 8.47 -1.36
N ASN A 71 -1.67 8.25 -1.57
CA ASN A 71 -2.48 9.05 -2.49
C ASN A 71 -2.84 10.44 -1.91
N ALA A 72 -3.17 10.51 -0.62
CA ALA A 72 -3.45 11.78 0.05
C ALA A 72 -2.27 12.76 -0.05
N VAL A 73 -1.06 12.24 0.07
CA VAL A 73 0.16 13.04 0.06
C VAL A 73 0.57 13.44 -1.35
N PHE A 74 0.42 12.52 -2.30
CA PHE A 74 0.54 12.87 -3.71
C PHE A 74 -0.41 14.02 -4.07
N ARG A 75 -1.67 13.96 -3.62
CA ARG A 75 -2.65 15.04 -3.83
C ARG A 75 -2.32 16.33 -3.09
N ALA A 76 -1.69 16.25 -1.92
CA ALA A 76 -1.23 17.41 -1.17
C ALA A 76 0.05 18.05 -1.74
N GLY A 77 0.64 17.48 -2.80
CA GLY A 77 1.75 18.07 -3.54
C GLY A 77 3.14 17.82 -2.95
N PHE A 78 3.26 16.98 -1.92
CA PHE A 78 4.57 16.66 -1.31
C PHE A 78 5.42 15.67 -2.15
N GLY A 79 4.84 15.04 -3.18
CA GLY A 79 5.56 14.13 -4.07
C GLY A 79 5.15 14.32 -5.53
N ALA A 80 6.13 14.39 -6.43
CA ALA A 80 5.89 14.54 -7.87
C ALA A 80 5.21 13.31 -8.50
N THR A 81 5.33 12.15 -7.87
CA THR A 81 4.68 10.90 -8.29
C THR A 81 4.25 10.08 -7.07
N ILE A 82 3.28 9.19 -7.22
CA ILE A 82 2.82 8.29 -6.13
C ILE A 82 3.96 7.40 -5.58
N PRO A 83 4.84 6.79 -6.41
CA PRO A 83 6.00 6.08 -5.90
C PRO A 83 6.95 6.98 -5.08
N THR A 84 7.18 8.22 -5.52
CA THR A 84 8.00 9.19 -4.77
C THR A 84 7.36 9.54 -3.43
N ALA A 85 6.05 9.81 -3.41
CA ALA A 85 5.32 10.06 -2.16
C ALA A 85 5.44 8.88 -1.19
N ARG A 86 5.31 7.64 -1.69
CA ARG A 86 5.51 6.44 -0.88
C ARG A 86 6.93 6.31 -0.33
N GLN A 87 7.94 6.62 -1.14
CA GLN A 87 9.34 6.59 -0.70
C GLN A 87 9.58 7.61 0.40
N LEU A 88 9.06 8.83 0.27
CA LEU A 88 9.15 9.86 1.31
C LEU A 88 8.60 9.36 2.65
N PHE A 89 7.45 8.68 2.69
CA PHE A 89 6.97 8.08 3.95
C PHE A 89 7.77 6.89 4.42
N ALA A 90 8.26 6.05 3.52
CA ALA A 90 9.06 4.90 3.91
C ALA A 90 10.42 5.33 4.49
N GLU A 91 11.00 6.41 3.99
CA GLU A 91 12.25 7.00 4.47
C GLU A 91 12.04 7.85 5.74
N ASP A 92 11.00 8.70 5.81
CA ASP A 92 10.68 9.45 7.05
C ASP A 92 10.25 8.52 8.20
N ALA A 93 9.71 7.33 7.88
CA ALA A 93 9.38 6.32 8.89
C ALA A 93 10.61 5.61 9.49
N LEU A 94 11.80 5.75 8.89
CA LEU A 94 13.06 5.26 9.45
C LEU A 94 13.76 6.27 10.38
N GLY A 95 13.10 7.37 10.72
CA GLY A 95 13.58 8.33 11.72
C GLY A 95 12.98 8.18 13.12
N ARG A 96 11.70 7.76 13.30
CA ARG A 96 11.10 7.79 14.66
C ARG A 96 9.78 7.05 14.95
N TRP A 97 9.23 6.17 14.12
CA TRP A 97 7.88 5.62 14.43
C TRP A 97 7.76 4.12 14.26
N TYR A 98 8.34 3.38 15.22
CA TYR A 98 7.75 2.13 15.72
C TYR A 98 8.17 1.93 17.19
N VAL A 99 7.49 2.60 18.12
CA VAL A 99 7.45 2.13 19.51
C VAL A 99 6.24 1.20 19.60
N PRO A 100 6.42 -0.12 19.74
CA PRO A 100 5.29 -1.01 19.98
C PRO A 100 4.66 -0.62 21.32
N VAL A 101 3.34 -0.39 21.31
CA VAL A 101 2.51 -0.24 22.51
C VAL A 101 2.60 -1.56 23.27
N GLY A 102 3.59 -1.65 24.16
CA GLY A 102 3.98 -2.88 24.86
C GLY A 102 5.44 -2.92 25.34
N ALA A 103 6.33 -2.07 24.81
CA ALA A 103 7.77 -2.07 25.16
C ALA A 103 8.13 -1.30 26.46
N VAL A 104 7.23 -1.21 27.45
CA VAL A 104 7.54 -0.62 28.78
C VAL A 104 7.64 -1.68 29.89
N ALA A 105 7.49 -2.98 29.59
CA ALA A 105 7.51 -4.01 30.64
C ALA A 105 8.84 -4.79 30.81
N ALA A 106 9.87 -4.60 29.96
CA ALA A 106 11.02 -5.51 29.92
C ALA A 106 12.40 -4.86 30.08
N GLY A 107 12.50 -3.69 30.72
CA GLY A 107 13.74 -2.91 30.75
C GLY A 107 14.29 -2.50 32.12
N ILE A 108 13.65 -2.85 33.25
CA ILE A 108 14.08 -2.37 34.58
C ILE A 108 14.04 -3.50 35.62
N ALA A 109 14.71 -4.62 35.35
CA ALA A 109 14.88 -5.68 36.34
C ALA A 109 16.25 -6.36 36.23
N ARG A 110 17.31 -5.57 36.07
CA ARG A 110 18.70 -6.01 36.25
C ARG A 110 19.53 -4.81 36.67
N GLU A 111 19.42 -4.44 37.95
CA GLU A 111 20.50 -3.82 38.75
C GLU A 111 19.91 -3.51 40.14
N THR A 112 19.98 -4.45 41.08
CA THR A 112 20.24 -4.15 42.50
C THR A 112 20.46 -5.49 43.18
N GLY A 113 21.74 -5.87 43.30
CA GLY A 113 22.13 -6.87 44.28
C GLY A 113 21.90 -6.32 45.69
N ARG A 114 21.49 -7.20 46.61
CA ARG A 114 22.11 -7.28 47.94
C ARG A 114 21.84 -8.65 48.60
N PRO A 115 22.72 -9.06 49.52
CA PRO A 115 23.02 -10.45 49.85
C PRO A 115 22.31 -10.95 51.12
N GLY A 116 22.34 -12.28 51.31
CA GLY A 116 22.33 -12.92 52.63
C GLY A 116 20.98 -13.36 53.18
N ALA A 117 20.79 -14.69 53.23
CA ALA A 117 20.03 -15.48 54.23
C ALA A 117 19.75 -16.86 53.61
N ALA A 118 20.54 -17.88 53.94
CA ALA A 118 20.28 -18.82 55.04
C ALA A 118 19.11 -19.79 54.75
N ALA A 119 19.47 -21.07 54.58
CA ALA A 119 18.96 -22.23 55.33
C ALA A 119 18.70 -23.44 54.43
N ALA A 120 19.54 -24.46 54.62
CA ALA A 120 19.23 -25.87 54.36
C ALA A 120 18.08 -26.33 55.27
N PRO A 121 17.45 -27.47 54.95
CA PRO A 121 17.94 -28.73 55.52
C PRO A 121 18.45 -29.75 54.49
#